data_AF-A0A7M3WDE4-F1
#
_entry.id   AF-A0A7M3WDE4-F1
#
_cell.length_a   1.000
_cell.length_b   1.000
_cell.length_c   1.000
_cell.angle_alpha   90.00
_cell.angle_beta   90.00
_cell.angle_gamma   90.00
#
_symmetry.space_group_name_H-M   'P 1'
#
loop_
_entity.id
_entity.type
_entity.pdbx_description
1 polymer ?
#
loop_
_entity_poly.entity_id
_entity_poly.type
_entity_poly.pdbx_seq_one_letter_code
_entity_poly.pdbx_strand_id
1 'polypeptide(L)'
;MIKSILISPIKRNLLTKKMFRVAKEMSETKGKKLMVIGDPCSGNYFQFMSSMFPNCEHGDVTVDLYGCDECNRMDINDMSAWEEFDDGEFVVMETGVLGFSKNIEAVLSQIRRVSGGDFLSAGGNRGFLWEMFLYKTYSKELIYSMDPFDSRVDDHYSGILLGRNGSFRLKF
;
A
#
# COMPACT_ATOMS: atom_id res chain seq x y z
N MET A 1 -2.62 23.60 13.33
CA MET A 1 -3.06 23.44 11.93
C MET A 1 -1.97 22.88 11.04
N ILE A 2 -0.77 23.49 10.95
CA ILE A 2 0.37 22.95 10.18
C ILE A 2 0.86 21.59 10.71
N LYS A 3 0.83 21.40 12.04
CA LYS A 3 1.23 20.14 12.68
C LYS A 3 0.45 18.93 12.12
N SER A 4 -0.87 18.99 11.94
CA SER A 4 -1.63 17.81 11.46
C SER A 4 -1.36 17.45 10.00
N ILE A 5 -0.91 18.40 9.18
CA ILE A 5 -0.67 18.20 7.74
C ILE A 5 0.62 17.43 7.50
N LEU A 6 1.68 17.73 8.26
CA LEU A 6 2.99 17.09 8.11
C LEU A 6 3.17 15.85 9.02
N ILE A 7 2.44 15.76 10.14
CA ILE A 7 2.49 14.59 11.04
C ILE A 7 1.98 13.34 10.32
N SER A 8 0.96 13.44 9.48
CA SER A 8 0.40 12.25 8.82
C SER A 8 1.38 11.58 7.84
N PRO A 9 2.05 12.31 6.91
CA PRO A 9 3.06 11.72 6.03
C PRO A 9 4.26 11.13 6.79
N ILE A 10 4.78 11.82 7.82
CA ILE A 10 5.91 11.32 8.62
C ILE A 10 5.51 10.04 9.37
N LYS A 11 4.33 10.04 10.01
CA LYS A 11 3.81 8.86 10.72
C LYS A 11 3.62 7.69 9.76
N ARG A 12 3.08 7.93 8.56
CA ARG A 12 2.93 6.91 7.52
C ARG A 12 4.29 6.36 7.06
N ASN A 13 5.30 7.22 6.85
CA ASN A 13 6.64 6.76 6.48
C ASN A 13 7.26 5.85 7.56
N LEU A 14 7.19 6.25 8.83
CA LEU A 14 7.67 5.41 9.94
C LEU A 14 6.92 4.07 10.03
N LEU A 15 5.61 4.09 9.81
CA LEU A 15 4.80 2.88 9.80
C LEU A 15 5.13 1.97 8.61
N THR A 16 5.34 2.54 7.42
CA THR A 16 5.75 1.82 6.22
C THR A 16 7.06 1.08 6.46
N LYS A 17 8.07 1.77 7.02
CA LYS A 17 9.36 1.14 7.37
C LYS A 17 9.21 0.03 8.40
N LYS A 18 8.35 0.22 9.40
CA LYS A 18 8.07 -0.82 10.41
C LYS A 18 7.42 -2.04 9.76
N MET A 19 6.37 -1.86 8.99
CA MET A 19 5.63 -2.96 8.35
C MET A 19 6.46 -3.68 7.29
N PHE A 20 7.29 -2.96 6.54
CA PHE A 20 8.24 -3.57 5.62
C PHE A 20 9.20 -4.53 6.34
N ARG A 21 9.81 -4.11 7.46
CA ARG A 21 10.70 -4.98 8.25
C ARG A 21 9.98 -6.24 8.72
N VAL A 22 8.74 -6.08 9.19
CA VAL A 22 7.91 -7.21 9.63
C VAL A 22 7.57 -8.15 8.48
N ALA A 23 7.23 -7.61 7.31
CA ALA A 23 6.95 -8.41 6.12
C ALA A 23 8.19 -9.18 5.65
N LYS A 24 9.36 -8.54 5.66
CA LYS A 24 10.64 -9.16 5.32
C LYS A 24 11.04 -10.29 6.28
N GLU A 25 10.95 -10.05 7.58
CA GLU A 25 11.20 -11.09 8.58
C GLU A 25 10.23 -12.27 8.42
N MET A 26 8.96 -11.98 8.10
CA MET A 26 7.95 -13.00 7.86
C MET A 26 8.19 -13.78 6.56
N SER A 27 8.65 -13.14 5.50
CA SER A 27 8.97 -13.81 4.23
C SER A 27 10.14 -14.77 4.42
N GLU A 28 11.20 -14.32 5.11
CA GLU A 28 12.35 -15.14 5.48
C GLU A 28 11.95 -16.33 6.37
N THR A 29 11.15 -16.09 7.41
CA THR A 29 10.73 -17.13 8.37
C THR A 29 9.85 -18.19 7.71
N LYS A 30 8.98 -17.77 6.77
CA LYS A 30 8.04 -18.67 6.08
C LYS A 30 8.60 -19.29 4.80
N GLY A 31 9.80 -18.87 4.36
CA GLY A 31 10.39 -19.30 3.09
C GLY A 31 9.58 -18.83 1.87
N LYS A 32 8.91 -17.69 1.98
CA LYS A 32 8.12 -17.07 0.90
C LYS A 32 8.89 -15.89 0.30
N LYS A 33 8.55 -15.52 -0.94
CA LYS A 33 9.07 -14.29 -1.56
C LYS A 33 8.37 -13.07 -0.95
N LEU A 34 9.08 -11.94 -0.84
CA LEU A 34 8.50 -10.66 -0.45
C LEU A 34 8.01 -9.93 -1.69
N MET A 35 6.70 -9.70 -1.79
CA MET A 35 6.10 -8.81 -2.78
C MET A 35 5.81 -7.44 -2.16
N VAL A 36 6.34 -6.38 -2.76
CA VAL A 36 6.03 -4.99 -2.37
C VAL A 36 5.12 -4.35 -3.42
N ILE A 37 3.94 -3.90 -3.01
CA ILE A 37 3.00 -3.16 -3.86
C ILE A 37 3.14 -1.67 -3.56
N GLY A 38 3.56 -0.94 -4.58
CA GLY A 38 3.80 0.48 -4.59
C GLY A 38 5.27 0.88 -4.53
N ASP A 39 5.54 2.11 -4.95
CA ASP A 39 6.89 2.64 -5.13
C ASP A 39 7.69 2.79 -3.81
N PRO A 40 8.70 1.92 -3.55
CA PRO A 40 9.54 2.01 -2.36
C PRO A 40 10.53 3.18 -2.42
N CYS A 41 10.89 3.63 -3.63
CA CYS A 41 11.92 4.62 -3.89
C CYS A 41 11.39 6.05 -3.81
N SER A 42 10.23 6.35 -4.42
CA SER A 42 9.74 7.72 -4.57
C SER A 42 8.28 7.97 -4.17
N GLY A 43 7.57 6.98 -3.65
CA GLY A 43 6.15 7.05 -3.24
C GLY A 43 5.79 8.01 -2.09
N ASN A 44 6.68 8.93 -1.72
CA ASN A 44 6.45 9.96 -0.70
C ASN A 44 5.76 11.20 -1.28
N TYR A 45 4.89 11.84 -0.47
CA TYR A 45 4.17 13.07 -0.85
C TYR A 45 5.10 14.23 -1.24
N PHE A 46 6.35 14.24 -0.75
CA PHE A 46 7.39 15.17 -1.17
C PHE A 46 8.45 14.43 -1.99
N GLN A 47 8.23 14.29 -3.30
CA GLN A 47 9.18 13.68 -4.25
C GLN A 47 10.60 14.30 -4.18
N PHE A 48 10.75 15.55 -3.73
CA PHE A 48 12.08 16.14 -3.56
C PHE A 48 12.87 15.56 -2.38
N MET A 49 12.20 14.96 -1.39
CA MET A 49 12.82 14.38 -0.19
C MET A 49 13.02 12.86 -0.29
N SER A 50 12.44 12.20 -1.29
CA SER A 50 12.49 10.74 -1.42
C SER A 50 13.89 10.21 -1.67
N SER A 51 14.75 10.97 -2.36
CA SER A 51 16.16 10.62 -2.57
C SER A 51 16.98 10.57 -1.27
N MET A 52 16.58 11.31 -0.23
CA MET A 52 17.23 11.31 1.08
C MET A 52 16.54 10.38 2.09
N PHE A 53 15.28 10.02 1.85
CA PHE A 53 14.47 9.18 2.74
C PHE A 53 13.54 8.27 1.93
N PRO A 54 14.05 7.14 1.40
CA PRO A 54 13.21 6.15 0.73
C PRO A 54 12.11 5.65 1.68
N ASN A 55 10.98 5.25 1.09
CA ASN A 55 9.79 4.82 1.82
C ASN A 55 10.02 3.44 2.46
N CYS A 56 10.53 2.52 1.65
CA CYS A 56 11.02 1.21 2.06
C CYS A 56 12.04 0.72 0.99
N GLU A 57 12.39 -0.57 1.02
CA GLU A 57 13.24 -1.20 0.02
C GLU A 57 12.37 -2.00 -0.96
N HIS A 58 12.95 -2.44 -2.08
CA HIS A 58 12.33 -3.43 -2.94
C HIS A 58 12.18 -4.78 -2.23
N GLY A 59 11.17 -5.53 -2.65
CA GLY A 59 11.04 -6.96 -2.32
C GLY A 59 11.76 -7.81 -3.37
N ASP A 60 11.60 -9.14 -3.28
CA ASP A 60 11.97 -10.04 -4.37
C ASP A 60 11.17 -9.72 -5.65
N VAL A 61 9.95 -9.24 -5.46
CA VAL A 61 9.08 -8.66 -6.50
C VAL A 61 8.56 -7.33 -6.00
N THR A 62 8.72 -6.27 -6.79
CA THR A 62 8.05 -4.99 -6.54
C THR A 62 7.12 -4.67 -7.69
N VAL A 63 5.89 -4.30 -7.39
CA VAL A 63 4.84 -3.93 -8.35
C VAL A 63 4.49 -2.47 -8.17
N ASP A 64 4.69 -1.66 -9.21
CA ASP A 64 4.21 -0.28 -9.25
C ASP A 64 4.04 0.17 -10.71
N LEU A 65 2.96 0.92 -11.00
CA LEU A 65 2.65 1.37 -12.35
C LEU A 65 3.65 2.41 -12.88
N TYR A 66 4.22 3.22 -12.00
CA TYR A 66 5.11 4.35 -12.32
C TYR A 66 6.46 4.25 -11.61
N GLY A 67 6.81 3.07 -11.09
CA GLY A 67 8.01 2.82 -10.31
C GLY A 67 9.29 2.93 -11.15
N CYS A 68 10.43 2.80 -10.47
CA CYS A 68 11.74 2.76 -11.12
C CYS A 68 11.91 1.51 -12.00
N ASP A 69 13.05 1.41 -12.69
CA ASP A 69 13.34 0.30 -13.60
C ASP A 69 13.48 -1.06 -12.89
N GLU A 70 13.63 -1.09 -11.56
CA GLU A 70 13.61 -2.32 -10.75
C GLU A 70 12.18 -2.79 -10.41
N CYS A 71 11.16 -1.95 -10.64
CA CYS A 71 9.76 -2.34 -10.46
C CYS A 71 9.23 -3.11 -11.66
N ASN A 72 8.45 -4.16 -11.39
CA ASN A 72 7.53 -4.73 -12.35
C ASN A 72 6.41 -3.73 -12.59
N ARG A 73 6.36 -3.18 -13.81
CA ARG A 73 5.35 -2.20 -14.20
C ARG A 73 4.01 -2.91 -14.40
N MET A 74 3.13 -2.76 -13.41
CA MET A 74 1.80 -3.37 -13.43
C MET A 74 0.78 -2.41 -12.80
N ASP A 75 -0.39 -2.31 -13.44
CA ASP A 75 -1.57 -1.68 -12.84
C ASP A 75 -2.26 -2.71 -11.94
N ILE A 76 -2.39 -2.41 -10.64
CA ILE A 76 -3.09 -3.27 -9.68
C ILE A 76 -4.55 -3.53 -10.08
N ASN A 77 -5.14 -2.70 -10.93
CA ASN A 77 -6.50 -2.85 -11.43
C ASN A 77 -6.61 -3.83 -12.61
N ASP A 78 -5.50 -4.22 -13.23
CA ASP A 78 -5.49 -5.21 -14.30
C ASP A 78 -5.47 -6.63 -13.71
N MET A 79 -6.65 -7.27 -13.68
CA MET A 79 -6.81 -8.62 -13.12
C MET A 79 -6.03 -9.68 -13.89
N SER A 80 -5.77 -9.47 -15.19
CA SER A 80 -5.00 -10.42 -15.99
C SER A 80 -3.52 -10.41 -15.63
N ALA A 81 -2.97 -9.24 -15.29
CA ALA A 81 -1.58 -9.13 -14.84
C ALA A 81 -1.31 -9.88 -13.52
N TRP A 82 -2.33 -10.07 -12.67
CA TRP A 82 -2.18 -10.88 -11.46
C TRP A 82 -1.98 -12.37 -11.74
N GLU A 83 -2.38 -12.87 -12.91
CA GLU A 83 -2.24 -14.28 -13.30
C GLU A 83 -0.77 -14.70 -13.46
N GLU A 84 0.16 -13.75 -13.60
CA GLU A 84 1.60 -14.00 -13.64
C GLU A 84 2.19 -14.44 -12.28
N PHE A 85 1.45 -14.25 -11.18
CA PHE A 85 1.89 -14.61 -9.84
C PHE A 85 1.17 -15.85 -9.34
N ASP A 86 1.95 -16.80 -8.87
CA ASP A 86 1.48 -18.06 -8.29
C ASP A 86 0.76 -17.85 -6.94
N ASP A 87 -0.15 -18.78 -6.63
CA ASP A 87 -0.91 -18.82 -5.38
C ASP A 87 -0.01 -19.10 -4.17
N GLY A 88 -0.18 -18.33 -3.09
CA GLY A 88 0.46 -18.59 -1.80
C GLY A 88 1.97 -18.37 -1.73
N GLU A 89 2.63 -17.97 -2.81
CA GLU A 89 4.09 -17.83 -2.89
C GLU A 89 4.65 -16.61 -2.14
N PHE A 90 3.79 -15.64 -1.79
CA PHE A 90 4.26 -14.34 -1.32
C PHE A 90 3.88 -14.01 0.13
N VAL A 91 4.71 -13.20 0.77
CA VAL A 91 4.27 -12.25 1.79
C VAL A 91 4.10 -10.91 1.09
N VAL A 92 2.93 -10.29 1.20
CA VAL A 92 2.63 -9.04 0.51
C VAL A 92 2.72 -7.87 1.48
N MET A 93 3.47 -6.85 1.09
CA MET A 93 3.53 -5.55 1.77
C MET A 93 3.02 -4.46 0.82
N GLU A 94 2.10 -3.64 1.29
CA GLU A 94 1.51 -2.55 0.52
C GLU A 94 1.76 -1.19 1.16
N THR A 95 2.01 -0.18 0.33
CA THR A 95 2.50 1.12 0.78
C THR A 95 1.51 2.28 0.59
N GLY A 96 0.26 2.03 0.22
CA GLY A 96 -0.82 3.00 0.00
C GLY A 96 -1.35 3.07 -1.45
N VAL A 97 -0.84 2.24 -2.36
CA VAL A 97 -1.28 2.14 -3.77
C VAL A 97 -2.69 1.58 -3.93
N LEU A 98 -3.20 0.79 -2.97
CA LEU A 98 -4.59 0.32 -2.99
C LEU A 98 -5.60 1.48 -2.90
N GLY A 99 -5.16 2.67 -2.49
CA GLY A 99 -5.95 3.89 -2.61
C GLY A 99 -6.40 4.22 -4.04
N PHE A 100 -5.72 3.70 -5.06
CA PHE A 100 -6.05 3.85 -6.49
C PHE A 100 -6.91 2.71 -7.05
N SER A 101 -7.33 1.76 -6.21
CA SER A 101 -8.13 0.63 -6.69
C SER A 101 -9.51 1.07 -7.15
N LYS A 102 -9.91 0.66 -8.35
CA LYS A 102 -11.26 0.84 -8.91
C LYS A 102 -12.23 -0.22 -8.42
N ASN A 103 -11.72 -1.39 -8.04
CA ASN A 103 -12.47 -2.50 -7.43
C ASN A 103 -11.61 -3.14 -6.33
N ILE A 104 -11.70 -2.57 -5.12
CA ILE A 104 -10.84 -2.97 -4.00
C ILE A 104 -11.09 -4.42 -3.57
N GLU A 105 -12.30 -4.94 -3.71
CA GLU A 105 -12.62 -6.34 -3.39
C GLU A 105 -11.88 -7.30 -4.33
N ALA A 106 -11.88 -7.03 -5.63
CA ALA A 106 -11.17 -7.85 -6.60
C ALA A 106 -9.65 -7.83 -6.37
N VAL A 107 -9.08 -6.64 -6.11
CA VAL A 107 -7.64 -6.51 -5.82
C VAL A 107 -7.27 -7.22 -4.52
N LEU A 108 -8.06 -7.06 -3.45
CA LEU A 108 -7.83 -7.78 -2.19
C LEU A 108 -7.96 -9.30 -2.36
N SER A 109 -8.87 -9.77 -3.21
CA SER A 109 -8.98 -11.20 -3.54
C SER A 109 -7.70 -11.73 -4.19
N GLN A 110 -7.10 -10.96 -5.11
CA GLN A 110 -5.82 -11.35 -5.72
C GLN A 110 -4.67 -11.31 -4.70
N ILE A 111 -4.60 -10.28 -3.86
CA ILE A 111 -3.61 -10.20 -2.77
C ILE A 111 -3.75 -11.40 -1.85
N ARG A 112 -4.97 -11.77 -1.45
CA ARG A 112 -5.24 -12.93 -0.60
C ARG A 112 -4.77 -14.23 -1.26
N ARG A 113 -5.04 -14.39 -2.56
CA ARG A 113 -4.62 -15.55 -3.35
C ARG A 113 -3.10 -15.68 -3.38
N VAL A 114 -2.39 -14.67 -3.87
CA VAL A 114 -0.92 -14.73 -4.04
C VAL A 114 -0.18 -14.77 -2.70
N SER A 115 -0.76 -14.19 -1.64
CA SER A 115 -0.16 -14.21 -0.31
C SER A 115 -0.48 -15.48 0.50
N GLY A 116 -1.55 -16.20 0.16
CA GLY A 116 -2.13 -17.20 1.04
C GLY A 116 -2.58 -16.63 2.39
N GLY A 117 -2.88 -15.33 2.45
CA GLY A 117 -3.30 -14.61 3.66
C GLY A 117 -2.19 -13.82 4.38
N ASP A 118 -0.95 -13.87 3.92
CA ASP A 118 0.17 -13.11 4.52
C ASP A 118 0.27 -11.68 3.94
N PHE A 119 -0.46 -10.74 4.54
CA PHE A 119 -0.61 -9.39 4.01
C PHE A 119 -0.45 -8.31 5.09
N LEU A 120 0.37 -7.30 4.77
CA LEU A 120 0.50 -6.07 5.53
C LEU A 120 0.32 -4.86 4.62
N SER A 121 -0.29 -3.81 5.15
CA SER A 121 -0.49 -2.55 4.45
C SER A 121 -0.20 -1.38 5.38
N ALA A 122 0.69 -0.48 4.96
CA ALA A 122 0.97 0.77 5.67
C ALA A 122 -0.22 1.74 5.64
N GLY A 123 -1.16 1.52 4.72
CA GLY A 123 -2.32 2.36 4.52
C GLY A 123 -1.98 3.72 3.91
N GLY A 124 -2.99 4.59 3.88
CA GLY A 124 -2.92 5.92 3.28
C GLY A 124 -2.60 7.03 4.27
N ASN A 125 -2.42 8.25 3.74
CA ASN A 125 -2.40 9.46 4.57
C ASN A 125 -3.78 9.70 5.21
N ARG A 126 -3.81 10.21 6.44
CA ARG A 126 -5.04 10.37 7.23
C ARG A 126 -5.21 11.77 7.78
N GLY A 127 -6.45 12.14 8.04
CA GLY A 127 -6.84 13.40 8.68
C GLY A 127 -7.81 14.21 7.83
N PHE A 128 -8.71 14.92 8.51
CA PHE A 128 -9.84 15.62 7.90
C PHE A 128 -9.47 16.49 6.69
N LEU A 129 -8.40 17.29 6.79
CA LEU A 129 -7.97 18.16 5.69
C LEU A 129 -7.45 17.36 4.48
N TRP A 130 -6.77 16.23 4.72
CA TRP A 130 -6.37 15.31 3.66
C TRP A 130 -7.58 14.67 3.01
N GLU A 131 -8.44 14.06 3.83
CA GLU A 131 -9.59 13.26 3.40
C GLU A 131 -10.61 14.08 2.59
N MET A 132 -10.76 15.36 2.92
CA MET A 132 -11.71 16.24 2.25
C MET A 132 -11.10 17.03 1.09
N PHE A 133 -9.81 17.39 1.13
CA PHE A 133 -9.28 18.43 0.24
C PHE A 133 -7.90 18.13 -0.37
N LEU A 134 -6.87 17.82 0.44
CA LEU A 134 -5.49 17.79 -0.06
C LEU A 134 -5.17 16.59 -0.96
N TYR A 135 -5.92 15.51 -0.86
CA TYR A 135 -5.65 14.33 -1.69
C TYR A 135 -5.71 14.65 -3.20
N LYS A 136 -6.54 15.61 -3.61
CA LYS A 136 -6.67 16.03 -5.02
C LYS A 136 -5.44 16.77 -5.56
N THR A 137 -4.64 17.38 -4.68
CA THR A 137 -3.36 17.98 -5.08
C THR A 137 -2.27 16.94 -5.21
N TYR A 138 -2.43 15.77 -4.60
CA TYR A 138 -1.55 14.61 -4.77
C TYR A 138 -1.88 13.85 -6.05
N SER A 139 -3.13 13.42 -6.22
CA SER A 139 -3.61 12.80 -7.46
C SER A 139 -5.12 12.91 -7.57
N LYS A 140 -5.61 13.12 -8.79
CA LYS A 140 -7.05 13.13 -9.10
C LYS A 140 -7.65 11.73 -9.18
N GLU A 141 -6.82 10.70 -9.30
CA GLU A 141 -7.22 9.31 -9.44
C GLU A 141 -7.26 8.56 -8.11
N LEU A 142 -6.81 9.19 -7.02
CA LEU A 142 -6.84 8.58 -5.70
C LEU A 142 -8.29 8.53 -5.18
N ILE A 143 -8.79 7.33 -4.92
CA ILE A 143 -10.19 7.06 -4.54
C ILE A 143 -10.31 6.92 -3.03
N TYR A 144 -9.35 6.24 -2.38
CA TYR A 144 -9.45 5.91 -0.96
C TYR A 144 -8.23 6.34 -0.16
N SER A 145 -8.43 6.50 1.16
CA SER A 145 -7.37 6.40 2.14
C SER A 145 -7.61 5.20 3.05
N MET A 146 -6.65 4.28 3.06
CA MET A 146 -6.76 3.00 3.77
C MET A 146 -6.23 3.11 5.19
N ASP A 147 -6.81 2.33 6.10
CA ASP A 147 -6.21 2.10 7.42
C ASP A 147 -4.99 1.19 7.27
N PRO A 148 -4.01 1.29 8.15
CA PRO A 148 -2.98 0.27 8.25
C PRO A 148 -3.61 -1.09 8.58
N PHE A 149 -3.02 -2.15 8.07
CA PHE A 149 -3.55 -3.51 8.21
C PHE A 149 -2.42 -4.52 8.39
N ASP A 150 -2.63 -5.49 9.27
CA ASP A 150 -1.76 -6.63 9.52
C ASP A 150 -2.61 -7.89 9.69
N SER A 151 -2.58 -8.79 8.69
CA SER A 151 -3.46 -9.98 8.64
C SER A 151 -3.29 -10.96 9.80
N ARG A 152 -2.26 -10.79 10.63
CA ARG A 152 -2.04 -11.61 11.83
C ARG A 152 -2.92 -11.19 13.00
N VAL A 153 -3.38 -9.95 13.01
CA VAL A 153 -4.14 -9.35 14.13
C VAL A 153 -5.43 -8.67 13.66
N ASP A 154 -5.55 -8.35 12.38
CA ASP A 154 -6.69 -7.69 11.78
C ASP A 154 -7.47 -8.64 10.87
N ASP A 155 -8.78 -8.74 11.09
CA ASP A 155 -9.67 -9.56 10.25
C ASP A 155 -10.27 -8.78 9.07
N HIS A 156 -10.21 -7.45 9.10
CA HIS A 156 -10.87 -6.59 8.12
C HIS A 156 -9.95 -5.52 7.59
N TYR A 157 -9.89 -5.39 6.27
CA TYR A 157 -9.30 -4.26 5.59
C TYR A 157 -10.31 -3.11 5.52
N SER A 158 -9.93 -1.91 5.94
CA SER A 158 -10.84 -0.76 6.00
C SER A 158 -10.21 0.52 5.47
N GLY A 159 -11.07 1.48 5.14
CA GLY A 159 -10.66 2.77 4.64
C GLY A 159 -11.79 3.77 4.54
N ILE A 160 -11.46 4.96 4.08
CA ILE A 160 -12.38 6.07 3.81
C ILE A 160 -12.36 6.38 2.31
N LEU A 161 -13.54 6.62 1.74
CA LEU A 161 -13.70 7.13 0.39
C LEU A 161 -13.40 8.63 0.37
N LEU A 162 -12.40 9.05 -0.40
CA LEU A 162 -11.93 10.43 -0.38
C LEU A 162 -12.93 11.39 -1.06
N GLY A 163 -13.10 12.58 -0.47
CA GLY A 163 -14.01 13.61 -0.96
C GLY A 163 -15.51 13.28 -0.87
N ARG A 164 -15.86 12.18 -0.21
CA ARG A 164 -17.24 11.80 0.14
C ARG A 164 -17.26 11.34 1.60
N ASN A 165 -18.39 11.52 2.28
CA ASN A 165 -18.57 10.92 3.61
C ASN A 165 -18.90 9.44 3.44
N GLY A 166 -17.91 8.57 3.61
CA GLY A 166 -18.13 7.12 3.58
C GLY A 166 -16.87 6.34 3.96
N SER A 167 -17.06 5.26 4.72
CA SER A 167 -16.04 4.27 5.00
C SER A 167 -16.41 2.93 4.38
N PHE A 168 -15.40 2.09 4.18
CA PHE A 168 -15.61 0.70 3.81
C PHE A 168 -14.88 -0.21 4.80
N ARG A 169 -15.36 -1.45 4.90
CA ARG A 169 -14.76 -2.49 5.73
C ARG A 169 -15.02 -3.83 5.05
N LEU A 170 -13.96 -4.50 4.63
CA LEU A 170 -13.99 -5.75 3.90
C LEU A 170 -13.27 -6.82 4.70
N LYS A 171 -13.86 -8.01 4.80
CA LYS A 171 -13.19 -9.13 5.45
C LYS A 171 -12.01 -9.55 4.59
N PHE A 172 -10.82 -9.60 5.18
CA PHE A 172 -9.62 -10.05 4.48
C PHE A 172 -9.46 -11.55 4.58
#